data_AF-Q2S4F9-F1
#
_entry.id   AF-Q2S4F9-F1
#
_cell.length_a   1.000
_cell.length_b   1.000
_cell.length_c   1.000
_cell.angle_alpha   90.00
_cell.angle_beta   90.00
_cell.angle_gamma   90.00
#
_symmetry.space_group_name_H-M   'P 1'
#
loop_
_entity.id
_entity.type
_entity.pdbx_description
1 polymer ?
#
loop_
_entity_poly.entity_id
_entity_poly.type
_entity_poly.pdbx_seq_one_letter_code
_entity_poly.pdbx_strand_id
1 'polypeptide(L)'
;MPDSTLSGRHVRWGLGLLLGGVLVWVAFFDSHSLWQRYRWHQELEATARENADLRAEIERLRSQLDRPLSDSLVERIAREEYGMKRPGETIYRVEPAE
;
A
#
# COMPACT_ATOMS: atom_id res chain seq x y z
N MET A 1 26.75 -41.36 -50.75
CA MET A 1 26.82 -40.91 -49.34
C MET A 1 26.71 -39.39 -49.40
N PRO A 2 25.58 -38.75 -49.06
CA PRO A 2 25.44 -37.32 -49.28
C PRO A 2 26.05 -36.53 -48.13
N ASP A 3 26.82 -35.51 -48.51
CA ASP A 3 27.60 -34.64 -47.65
C ASP A 3 26.72 -33.73 -46.78
N SER A 4 26.95 -33.75 -45.47
CA SER A 4 26.33 -32.86 -44.49
C SER A 4 27.26 -31.71 -44.10
N THR A 5 27.59 -30.82 -45.04
CA THR A 5 28.53 -29.71 -44.78
C THR A 5 27.98 -28.31 -45.11
N LEU A 6 26.68 -28.15 -45.29
CA LEU A 6 26.05 -26.84 -45.56
C LEU A 6 25.24 -26.26 -44.37
N SER A 7 25.64 -26.52 -43.12
CA SER A 7 24.90 -25.99 -41.95
C SER A 7 25.74 -25.09 -41.04
N GLY A 8 27.07 -25.11 -41.14
CA GLY A 8 27.94 -24.41 -40.17
C GLY A 8 27.79 -22.89 -40.14
N ARG A 9 27.51 -22.24 -41.28
CA ARG A 9 27.40 -20.77 -41.34
C ARG A 9 26.04 -20.26 -40.88
N HIS A 10 24.96 -20.93 -41.26
CA HIS A 10 23.60 -20.57 -40.86
C HIS A 10 23.33 -20.89 -39.38
N VAL A 11 23.91 -21.97 -38.84
CA VAL A 11 23.84 -22.29 -37.42
C VAL A 11 24.57 -21.24 -36.57
N ARG A 12 25.73 -20.76 -37.01
CA ARG A 12 26.48 -19.69 -36.29
C ARG A 12 25.73 -18.36 -36.31
N TRP A 13 25.07 -18.02 -37.42
CA TRP A 13 24.21 -16.83 -37.51
C TRP A 13 22.95 -16.96 -36.64
N GLY A 14 22.28 -18.11 -36.68
CA GLY A 14 21.13 -18.40 -35.83
C GLY A 14 21.49 -18.37 -34.34
N LEU A 15 22.64 -18.93 -33.96
CA LEU A 15 23.14 -18.90 -32.59
C LEU A 15 23.48 -17.47 -32.14
N GLY A 16 24.10 -16.66 -33.01
CA GLY A 16 24.40 -15.26 -32.71
C GLY A 16 23.12 -14.41 -32.53
N LEU A 17 22.11 -14.63 -33.37
CA LEU A 17 20.80 -13.98 -33.25
C LEU A 17 20.08 -14.39 -31.96
N LEU A 18 20.14 -15.67 -31.61
CA LEU A 18 19.55 -16.19 -30.38
C LEU A 18 20.26 -15.63 -29.14
N LEU A 19 21.60 -15.60 -29.15
CA LEU A 19 22.39 -15.03 -28.05
C LEU A 19 22.15 -13.53 -27.89
N GLY A 20 22.09 -12.79 -29.00
CA GLY A 20 21.77 -11.36 -29.01
C GLY A 20 20.35 -11.09 -28.53
N GLY A 21 19.39 -11.90 -28.96
CA GLY A 21 18.00 -11.83 -28.50
C GLY A 21 17.87 -12.11 -27.00
N VAL A 22 18.58 -13.12 -26.48
CA VAL A 22 18.63 -13.41 -25.04
C VAL A 22 19.29 -12.28 -24.27
N LEU A 23 20.37 -11.67 -24.78
CA LEU A 23 21.02 -10.53 -24.13
C LEU A 23 20.12 -9.29 -24.09
N VAL A 24 19.42 -8.97 -25.17
CA VAL A 24 18.43 -7.87 -25.20
C VAL A 24 17.25 -8.19 -24.28
N TRP A 25 16.79 -9.43 -24.28
CA TRP A 25 15.71 -9.86 -23.40
C TRP A 25 16.11 -9.77 -21.92
N VAL A 26 17.31 -10.22 -21.55
CA VAL A 26 17.80 -10.05 -20.18
C VAL A 26 18.01 -8.58 -19.84
N ALA A 27 18.53 -7.77 -20.77
CA ALA A 27 18.74 -6.34 -20.51
C ALA A 27 17.44 -5.54 -20.33
N PHE A 28 16.36 -5.89 -21.03
CA PHE A 28 15.10 -5.13 -21.01
C PHE A 28 13.97 -5.79 -20.21
N PHE A 29 13.92 -7.12 -20.16
CA PHE A 29 12.84 -7.90 -19.55
C PHE A 29 13.29 -8.71 -18.33
N ASP A 30 14.59 -8.80 -17.99
CA ASP A 30 14.97 -9.41 -16.72
C ASP A 30 14.55 -8.52 -15.54
N SER A 31 14.23 -9.22 -14.46
CA SER A 31 13.77 -8.84 -13.12
C SER A 31 14.49 -7.66 -12.44
N HIS A 32 15.52 -7.09 -13.07
CA HIS A 32 16.34 -5.98 -12.59
C HIS A 32 16.19 -4.71 -13.42
N SER A 33 15.17 -4.61 -14.27
CA SER A 33 14.95 -3.41 -15.08
C SER A 33 14.95 -2.15 -14.21
N LEU A 34 15.58 -1.09 -14.71
CA LEU A 34 15.62 0.22 -14.04
C LEU A 34 14.21 0.76 -13.75
N TRP A 35 13.23 0.35 -14.56
CA TRP A 35 11.81 0.64 -14.35
C TRP A 35 11.29 0.07 -13.03
N GLN A 36 11.65 -1.17 -12.71
CA GLN A 36 11.21 -1.82 -11.48
C GLN A 36 11.83 -1.17 -10.25
N ARG A 37 13.10 -0.76 -10.33
CA ARG A 37 13.76 0.03 -9.28
C ARG A 37 13.10 1.39 -9.08
N TYR A 38 12.77 2.09 -10.16
CA TYR A 38 12.06 3.36 -10.09
C TYR A 38 10.70 3.22 -9.42
N ARG A 39 9.92 2.19 -9.80
CA ARG A 39 8.63 1.90 -9.18
C ARG A 39 8.77 1.60 -7.69
N TRP A 40 9.77 0.80 -7.29
CA TRP A 40 10.03 0.51 -5.88
C TRP A 40 10.41 1.76 -5.07
N HIS A 41 11.19 2.67 -5.65
CA HIS A 41 11.48 3.94 -4.98
C HIS A 41 10.23 4.79 -4.77
N GLN A 42 9.35 4.88 -5.78
CA GLN A 42 8.09 5.60 -5.61
C GLN A 42 7.18 4.97 -4.54
N GLU A 43 7.08 3.65 -4.54
CA GLU A 43 6.27 2.91 -3.58
C GLU A 43 6.82 3.04 -2.15
N LEU A 44 8.15 3.02 -2.02
CA LEU A 44 8.84 3.28 -0.75
C LEU A 44 8.57 4.70 -0.25
N GLU A 45 8.69 5.71 -1.12
CA GLU A 45 8.41 7.10 -0.75
C GLU A 45 6.94 7.30 -0.34
N ALA A 46 6.00 6.70 -1.08
CA ALA A 46 4.58 6.78 -0.75
C ALA A 46 4.30 6.15 0.62
N THR A 47 4.81 4.95 0.86
CA THR A 47 4.66 4.24 2.13
C THR A 47 5.31 5.01 3.28
N ALA A 48 6.48 5.59 3.06
CA ALA A 48 7.18 6.38 4.07
C ALA A 48 6.42 7.66 4.45
N ARG A 49 5.81 8.34 3.47
CA ARG A 49 4.96 9.51 3.70
C ARG A 49 3.71 9.14 4.50
N GLU A 50 3.02 8.08 4.09
CA GLU A 50 1.85 7.58 4.83
C GLU A 50 2.20 7.19 6.27
N ASN A 51 3.35 6.54 6.48
CA ASN A 51 3.83 6.20 7.82
C ASN A 51 4.12 7.47 8.66
N ALA A 52 4.71 8.49 8.07
CA ALA A 52 4.98 9.76 8.74
C ALA A 52 3.69 10.47 9.15
N ASP A 53 2.70 10.51 8.26
CA ASP A 53 1.39 11.12 8.52
C ASP A 53 0.65 10.40 9.65
N LEU A 54 0.63 9.06 9.61
CA LEU A 54 0.03 8.25 10.68
C LEU A 54 0.72 8.44 12.03
N ARG A 55 2.05 8.54 12.04
CA ARG A 55 2.81 8.84 13.28
C ARG A 55 2.47 10.21 13.84
N ALA A 56 2.35 11.22 12.98
CA ALA A 56 1.96 12.57 13.40
C ALA A 56 0.54 12.57 13.99
N GLU A 57 -0.38 11.81 13.39
CA GLU A 57 -1.76 11.69 13.89
C GLU A 57 -1.82 10.96 15.23
N ILE A 58 -1.06 9.87 15.40
CA ILE A 58 -0.93 9.17 16.69
C ILE A 58 -0.44 10.14 17.77
N GLU A 59 0.58 10.94 17.48
CA GLU A 59 1.11 11.90 18.45
C GLU A 59 0.09 12.99 18.79
N ARG A 60 -0.64 13.49 17.77
CA ARG A 60 -1.74 14.44 17.96
C ARG A 60 -2.82 13.86 18.87
N LEU A 61 -3.24 12.62 18.64
CA LEU A 61 -4.26 11.95 19.44
C LEU A 61 -3.78 11.68 20.87
N ARG A 62 -2.52 11.27 21.05
CA ARG A 62 -1.90 11.12 22.38
C ARG A 62 -1.91 12.43 23.15
N SER A 63 -1.52 13.53 22.52
CA SER A 63 -1.55 14.86 23.16
C SER A 63 -2.95 15.30 23.57
N GLN A 64 -4.01 14.80 22.90
CA GLN A 64 -5.40 15.05 23.29
C GLN A 64 -5.83 14.17 24.46
N LEU A 65 -5.35 12.93 24.53
CA LEU A 65 -5.58 12.00 25.64
C LEU A 65 -4.84 12.41 26.92
N ASP A 66 -3.65 13.01 26.79
CA ASP A 66 -2.87 13.51 27.93
C ASP A 66 -3.53 14.74 28.58
N ARG A 67 -4.44 15.42 27.87
CA ARG A 67 -5.30 16.43 28.49
C ARG A 67 -6.38 15.71 29.28
N PRO A 68 -6.66 16.14 30.53
CA PRO A 68 -7.75 15.54 31.30
C PRO A 68 -9.04 15.65 30.49
N LEU A 69 -9.64 14.49 30.20
CA LEU A 69 -10.93 14.41 29.53
C LEU A 69 -11.94 15.20 30.36
N SER A 70 -12.50 16.26 29.80
CA SER A 70 -13.54 17.01 30.50
C SER A 70 -14.76 16.13 30.71
N ASP A 71 -15.44 16.25 31.87
CA ASP A 71 -16.68 15.52 32.16
C ASP A 71 -17.73 15.67 31.04
N SER A 72 -17.80 16.84 30.41
CA SER A 72 -18.71 17.09 29.28
C SER A 72 -18.41 16.24 28.04
N LEU A 73 -17.12 15.98 27.76
CA LEU A 73 -16.68 15.15 26.64
C LEU A 73 -16.97 13.68 26.93
N VAL A 74 -16.71 13.24 28.16
CA VAL A 74 -17.01 11.88 28.62
C VAL A 74 -18.51 11.62 28.56
N GLU A 75 -19.32 12.54 29.06
CA GLU A 75 -20.78 12.42 29.00
C GLU A 75 -21.31 12.40 27.56
N ARG A 76 -20.77 13.24 26.67
CA ARG A 76 -21.17 13.24 25.25
C ARG A 76 -20.88 11.89 24.60
N ILE A 77 -19.66 11.36 24.78
CA ILE A 77 -19.28 10.04 24.24
C ILE A 77 -20.18 8.95 24.82
N ALA A 78 -20.41 8.95 26.14
CA ALA A 78 -21.26 7.97 26.80
C ALA A 78 -22.69 7.98 26.26
N ARG A 79 -23.25 9.16 25.95
CA ARG A 79 -24.62 9.31 25.43
C ARG A 79 -24.73 9.00 23.93
N GLU A 80 -23.82 9.53 23.12
CA GLU A 80 -23.91 9.46 21.65
C GLU A 80 -23.41 8.11 21.12
N GLU A 81 -22.25 7.64 21.56
CA GLU A 81 -21.63 6.40 21.06
C GLU A 81 -22.19 5.15 21.75
N TYR A 82 -22.46 5.25 23.04
CA TYR A 82 -22.82 4.09 23.86
C TYR A 82 -24.27 4.10 24.37
N GLY A 83 -25.03 5.17 24.13
CA GLY A 83 -26.42 5.29 24.60
C GLY A 83 -26.58 5.17 26.13
N MET A 84 -25.51 5.43 26.88
CA MET A 84 -25.51 5.32 28.34
C MET A 84 -26.35 6.45 28.94
N LYS A 85 -27.03 6.12 30.04
CA LYS A 85 -27.84 7.05 30.83
C LYS A 85 -27.34 7.15 32.25
N ARG A 86 -27.61 8.26 32.91
CA ARG A 86 -27.31 8.39 34.35
C ARG A 86 -28.23 7.47 35.18
N PRO A 87 -27.78 6.98 36.35
CA PRO A 87 -28.66 6.29 37.28
C PRO A 87 -29.86 7.18 37.64
N GLY A 88 -31.08 6.67 37.45
CA GLY A 88 -32.33 7.42 37.68
C GLY A 88 -32.85 8.23 36.49
N GLU A 89 -32.16 8.23 35.35
CA GLU A 89 -32.62 8.90 34.13
C GLU A 89 -33.59 7.99 33.33
N THR A 90 -34.69 8.58 32.85
CA THR A 90 -35.69 7.92 32.01
C THR A 90 -35.54 8.41 30.58
N ILE A 91 -35.13 7.50 29.67
CA ILE A 91 -35.02 7.80 28.24
C ILE A 91 -36.40 7.64 27.60
N TYR A 92 -36.86 8.67 26.90
CA TYR A 92 -38.09 8.62 26.10
C TYR A 92 -37.71 8.41 24.64
N ARG A 93 -38.27 7.38 24.01
CA ARG A 93 -38.21 7.22 22.55
C ARG A 93 -39.36 8.02 21.96
N VAL A 94 -39.04 9.08 21.23
CA VAL A 94 -40.03 9.84 20.45
C VAL A 94 -40.21 9.16 19.10
N GLU A 95 -41.45 8.77 18.81
CA GLU A 95 -41.86 8.34 17.47
C GLU A 95 -42.36 9.59 16.71
N PRO A 96 -42.03 9.73 15.41
CA PRO A 96 -42.53 10.83 14.61
C PRO A 96 -44.05 10.75 14.52
N ALA A 97 -44.72 11.88 14.73
CA ALA A 97 -46.17 11.98 14.51
C ALA A 97 -46.45 11.88 13.01
N GLU A 98 -47.30 10.94 12.62
CA GLU A 98 -47.83 10.79 11.26
C GLU A 98 -48.58 12.06 10.79
#